data_AF-A0A3A8Y9G4-F1
#
_entry.id   AF-A0A3A8Y9G4-F1
#
_cell.length_a   1.000
_cell.length_b   1.000
_cell.length_c   1.000
_cell.angle_alpha   90.00
_cell.angle_beta   90.00
_cell.angle_gamma   90.00
#
_symmetry.space_group_name_H-M   'P 1'
#
loop_
_entity.id
_entity.type
_entity.pdbx_description
1 polymer ?
#
loop_
_entity_poly.entity_id
_entity_poly.type
_entity_poly.pdbx_seq_one_letter_code
_entity_poly.pdbx_strand_id
1 'polypeptide(L)'
;MRNVLEVAKYIIAYCGQRGYSISNLKLQKILYFVQAEFLVATGMPCFREEIEAWDFGPVVPEVYRQYKIFGSANIPTFIIGASCIIQI
;
A
#
# COMPACT_ATOMS: atom_id res chain seq x y z
N MET A 1 -16.20 2.48 -3.45
CA MET A 1 -15.04 2.27 -2.54
C MET A 1 -14.15 1.22 -3.16
N ARG A 2 -12.84 1.45 -3.15
CA ARG A 2 -11.84 0.55 -3.74
C ARG A 2 -11.45 -0.55 -2.75
N ASN A 3 -10.93 -1.65 -3.28
CA ASN A 3 -10.27 -2.68 -2.47
C ASN A 3 -8.90 -2.17 -2.01
N VAL A 4 -8.57 -2.29 -0.72
CA VAL A 4 -7.33 -1.70 -0.17
C VAL A 4 -6.06 -2.37 -0.72
N LEU A 5 -6.11 -3.66 -1.09
CA LEU A 5 -4.98 -4.36 -1.69
C LEU A 5 -4.68 -3.83 -3.10
N GLU A 6 -5.71 -3.47 -3.87
CA GLU A 6 -5.52 -2.84 -5.19
C GLU A 6 -4.91 -1.43 -5.06
N VAL A 7 -5.35 -0.66 -4.07
CA VAL A 7 -4.73 0.64 -3.75
C VAL A 7 -3.27 0.46 -3.34
N ALA A 8 -2.98 -0.53 -2.49
CA ALA A 8 -1.63 -0.84 -2.06
C ALA A 8 -0.71 -1.26 -3.23
N LYS A 9 -1.18 -2.15 -4.11
CA LYS A 9 -0.45 -2.55 -5.33
C LYS A 9 -0.15 -1.36 -6.22
N TYR A 10 -1.13 -0.48 -6.42
CA TYR A 10 -0.95 0.75 -7.20
C TYR A 10 0.15 1.64 -6.61
N ILE A 11 0.14 1.86 -5.29
CA ILE A 11 1.17 2.65 -4.59
C ILE A 11 2.56 2.02 -4.78
N ILE A 12 2.68 0.69 -4.58
CA ILE A 12 3.97 0.00 -4.73
C ILE A 12 4.49 0.10 -6.17
N ALA A 13 3.63 -0.11 -7.16
CA ALA A 13 3.99 0.02 -8.58
C ALA A 13 4.41 1.45 -8.92
N TYR A 14 3.68 2.46 -8.43
CA TYR A 14 4.00 3.87 -8.60
C TYR A 14 5.37 4.22 -8.01
N CYS A 15 5.68 3.72 -6.81
CA CYS A 15 7.00 3.88 -6.18
C CYS A 15 8.09 3.20 -7.02
N GLY A 16 7.84 1.97 -7.49
CA GLY A 16 8.78 1.23 -8.34
C GLY A 16 9.17 1.95 -9.61
N GLN A 17 8.19 2.49 -10.34
CA GLN A 17 8.42 3.23 -11.59
C GLN A 17 9.25 4.52 -11.38
N ARG A 18 9.26 5.08 -10.17
CA ARG A 18 9.99 6.31 -9.82
C ARG A 18 11.27 6.06 -9.02
N GLY A 19 11.65 4.80 -8.80
CA GLY A 19 12.81 4.44 -7.99
C GLY A 19 12.64 4.75 -6.50
N TYR A 20 11.42 4.92 -6.01
CA TYR A 20 11.15 5.13 -4.59
C TYR A 20 11.11 3.80 -3.84
N SER A 21 11.80 3.77 -2.70
CA SER A 21 11.79 2.62 -1.80
C SER A 21 10.56 2.63 -0.89
N ILE A 22 9.87 1.49 -0.80
CA ILE A 22 8.69 1.32 0.03
C ILE A 22 8.80 0.06 0.88
N SER A 23 8.78 0.23 2.20
CA SER A 23 8.66 -0.89 3.15
C SER A 23 7.20 -1.08 3.55
N ASN A 24 6.88 -2.20 4.23
CA ASN A 24 5.52 -2.44 4.71
C ASN A 24 5.02 -1.30 5.61
N LEU A 25 5.83 -0.81 6.54
CA LEU A 25 5.45 0.30 7.42
C LEU A 25 5.26 1.63 6.67
N LYS A 26 6.08 1.92 5.66
CA LYS A 26 5.89 3.11 4.81
C LYS A 26 4.56 3.02 4.04
N LEU A 27 4.24 1.85 3.50
CA LEU A 27 2.99 1.60 2.81
C LEU A 27 1.77 1.87 3.70
N GLN A 28 1.80 1.43 4.97
CA GLN A 28 0.72 1.69 5.93
C GLN A 28 0.49 3.20 6.15
N LYS A 29 1.57 3.98 6.31
CA LYS A 29 1.48 5.44 6.46
C LYS A 29 0.89 6.11 5.22
N ILE A 30 1.25 5.65 4.03
CA ILE A 30 0.70 6.20 2.78
C ILE A 30 -0.80 5.88 2.67
N LEU A 31 -1.23 4.66 2.99
CA LEU A 31 -2.65 4.29 2.99
C LEU A 31 -3.49 5.15 3.94
N TYR A 32 -2.95 5.46 5.12
CA TYR A 32 -3.57 6.39 6.05
C TYR A 32 -3.78 7.78 5.44
N PHE A 33 -2.74 8.36 4.83
CA PHE A 33 -2.86 9.67 4.16
C PHE A 33 -3.82 9.64 2.97
N VAL A 34 -3.83 8.56 2.19
CA VAL A 34 -4.80 8.39 1.10
C VAL A 34 -6.23 8.39 1.64
N GLN A 35 -6.51 7.63 2.71
CA GLN A 35 -7.83 7.61 3.31
C GLN A 35 -8.23 8.99 3.85
N ALA A 36 -7.31 9.67 4.55
CA ALA A 36 -7.53 11.02 5.08
C ALA A 36 -7.85 12.02 3.97
N GLU A 37 -7.08 12.04 2.89
CA GLU A 37 -7.29 12.94 1.76
C GLU A 37 -8.63 12.68 1.07
N PHE A 38 -9.04 11.42 0.91
CA PHE A 38 -10.34 11.09 0.34
C PHE A 38 -11.49 11.60 1.21
N LEU A 39 -11.39 11.45 2.53
CA LEU A 39 -12.38 11.95 3.47
C LEU A 39 -12.46 13.49 3.44
N VAL A 40 -11.32 14.18 3.38
CA VAL A 40 -11.28 15.65 3.32
C VAL A 40 -11.81 16.17 1.98
N ALA A 41 -11.35 15.62 0.87
CA ALA A 41 -11.67 16.13 -0.47
C ALA A 41 -13.07 15.74 -0.96
N THR A 42 -13.58 14.57 -0.56
CA THR A 42 -14.82 14.00 -1.12
C THR A 42 -15.89 13.69 -0.07
N GLY A 43 -15.56 13.74 1.21
CA GLY A 43 -16.43 13.28 2.30
C GLY A 43 -16.65 11.76 2.32
N MET A 44 -15.98 11.00 1.45
CA MET A 44 -16.16 9.56 1.30
C MET A 44 -14.84 8.82 1.47
N PRO A 45 -14.84 7.63 2.11
CA PRO A 45 -13.63 6.83 2.27
C PRO A 45 -13.10 6.29 0.93
N CYS A 46 -11.78 6.19 0.78
CA CYS A 46 -11.16 5.58 -0.40
C CYS A 46 -11.44 4.08 -0.45
N PHE A 47 -11.27 3.42 0.69
CA PHE A 47 -11.46 1.99 0.92
C PHE A 47 -12.21 1.74 2.25
N ARG A 48 -12.77 0.54 2.44
CA ARG A 48 -13.69 0.21 3.57
C ARG A 48 -12.97 -0.39 4.77
N GLU A 49 -11.81 -0.96 4.52
CA GLU A 49 -11.02 -1.72 5.46
C GLU A 49 -10.56 -0.82 6.61
N GLU A 50 -10.65 -1.33 7.83
CA GLU A 50 -10.34 -0.57 9.03
C GLU A 50 -8.85 -0.24 9.14
N ILE A 51 -8.56 0.93 9.69
CA ILE A 51 -7.22 1.35 10.08
C ILE A 51 -7.13 1.25 11.60
N GLU A 52 -6.25 0.40 12.09
CA GLU A 52 -5.99 0.17 13.51
C GLU A 52 -4.78 0.99 13.97
N ALA A 53 -4.83 1.50 15.22
CA ALA A 53 -3.70 2.19 15.83
C ALA A 53 -2.77 1.18 16.53
N TRP A 54 -1.67 0.81 15.87
CA TRP A 54 -0.65 -0.08 16.43
C TRP A 54 0.56 0.73 16.94
N ASP A 55 1.50 0.07 17.63
CA ASP A 55 2.67 0.70 18.26
C ASP A 55 3.50 1.57 17.31
N PHE A 56 3.58 1.19 16.03
CA PHE A 56 4.38 1.87 15.01
C PHE A 56 3.55 2.75 14.06
N GLY A 57 2.27 2.97 14.37
CA GLY A 57 1.38 3.87 13.65
C GLY A 57 0.11 3.19 13.12
N PRO A 58 -0.62 3.87 12.21
CA PRO A 58 -1.84 3.35 11.62
C PRO A 58 -1.53 2.13 10.75
N VAL A 59 -2.32 1.07 10.86
CA VAL A 59 -2.14 -0.18 10.13
C VAL A 59 -3.49 -0.63 9.56
N VAL A 60 -3.54 -0.92 8.26
CA VAL A 60 -4.58 -1.75 7.66
C VAL A 60 -4.12 -3.22 7.79
N PRO A 61 -4.72 -4.03 8.68
CA PRO A 61 -4.19 -5.35 9.02
C PRO A 61 -4.10 -6.29 7.81
N GLU A 62 -5.05 -6.19 6.89
CA GLU A 62 -5.07 -6.97 5.65
C GLU A 62 -3.84 -6.70 4.79
N VAL A 63 -3.52 -5.42 4.53
CA VAL A 63 -2.33 -5.03 3.77
C VAL A 63 -1.07 -5.40 4.53
N TYR A 64 -1.03 -5.17 5.85
CA TYR A 64 0.14 -5.50 6.64
C TYR A 64 0.48 -6.99 6.57
N ARG A 65 -0.53 -7.86 6.72
CA ARG A 65 -0.36 -9.32 6.59
C ARG A 65 0.12 -9.73 5.20
N GLN A 66 -0.36 -9.07 4.15
CA GLN A 66 0.08 -9.36 2.77
C GLN A 66 1.58 -9.11 2.57
N TYR A 67 2.12 -8.04 3.16
CA TYR A 67 3.51 -7.61 2.94
C TYR A 67 4.44 -7.83 4.15
N LYS A 68 3.98 -8.51 5.21
CA LYS A 68 4.77 -8.75 6.45
C LYS A 68 6.05 -9.54 6.22
N ILE A 69 6.10 -10.39 5.18
CA ILE A 69 7.26 -11.22 4.87
C ILE A 69 8.52 -10.38 4.58
N PHE A 70 8.34 -9.15 4.12
CA PHE A 70 9.44 -8.22 3.86
C PHE A 70 9.94 -7.52 5.13
N GLY A 71 9.21 -7.60 6.25
CA GLY A 71 9.61 -6.98 7.51
C GLY A 71 9.94 -5.49 7.37
N SER A 72 11.13 -5.11 7.80
CA SER A 72 11.68 -3.74 7.65
C SER A 72 12.31 -3.48 6.28
N ALA A 73 12.51 -4.52 5.45
CA ALA A 73 13.07 -4.39 4.12
C ALA A 73 12.07 -3.76 3.15
N ASN A 74 12.57 -3.35 1.99
CA ASN A 74 11.74 -2.81 0.92
C ASN A 74 10.96 -3.95 0.24
N ILE A 75 9.69 -3.67 -0.08
CA ILE A 75 8.86 -4.54 -0.90
C ILE A 75 9.43 -4.50 -2.33
N PRO A 76 9.79 -5.65 -2.92
CA PRO A 76 10.32 -5.69 -4.27
C PRO A 76 9.27 -5.22 -5.29
N THR A 77 9.59 -4.15 -6.01
CA THR A 77 8.65 -3.48 -6.93
C THR A 77 8.52 -4.19 -8.27
N PHE A 78 9.48 -5.03 -8.65
CA PHE A 78 9.43 -5.83 -9.89
C PHE A 78 8.41 -6.97 -9.84
N ILE A 79 7.99 -7.41 -8.65
CA ILE A 79 7.04 -8.52 -8.50
C ILE A 79 5.61 -8.13 -8.93
N ILE A 80 5.29 -6.83 -8.99
CA ILE A 80 3.94 -6.34 -9.32
C ILE A 80 3.84 -5.89 -10.80
N GLY A 81 4.97 -5.83 -11.53
CA GLY A 81 5.03 -5.55 -12.96
C GLY A 81 5.02 -6.78 -13.87
N ALA A 82 5.10 -7.99 -13.30
CA ALA A 82 5.29 -9.23 -14.06
C ALA A 82 4.00 -9.84 -14.64
N SER A 83 2.92 -9.07 -14.76
CA SER A 83 1.82 -9.45 -15.68
C SER A 83 2.12 -9.10 -17.15
N CYS A 84 3.33 -8.63 -17.49
CA CYS A 84 3.70 -8.29 -18.87
C CYS A 84 5.15 -8.63 -19.28
N ILE A 85 5.85 -9.55 -18.59
CA ILE A 85 7.15 -10.02 -19.10
C ILE A 85 7.33 -11.53 -18.85
N ILE A 86 6.39 -12.32 -19.39
CA ILE A 86 6.76 -13.64 -19.90
C ILE A 86 7.03 -13.43 -21.39
N GLN A 87 8.30 -13.18 -21.73
CA GLN A 87 8.85 -13.51 -23.05
C GLN A 87 10.38 -13.54 -22.95
N ILE A 88 10.89 -14.68 -22.50
CA ILE A 88 12.05 -15.36 -23.10
C ILE A 88 11.67 -16.84 -23.18
#